data_AF-A0A2E6BZ60-F1
#
_entry.id   AF-A0A2E6BZ60-F1
#
_cell.length_a   1.000
_cell.length_b   1.000
_cell.length_c   1.000
_cell.angle_alpha   90.00
_cell.angle_beta   90.00
_cell.angle_gamma   90.00
#
_symmetry.space_group_name_H-M   'P 1'
#
loop_
_entity.id
_entity.type
_entity.pdbx_description
1 polymer ?
#
loop_
_entity_poly.entity_id
_entity_poly.type
_entity_poly.pdbx_seq_one_letter_code
_entity_poly.pdbx_strand_id
1 'polypeptide(L)'
;MSEFIITDAVEEFFDDDAIQRDLDEHPLTWGLALLLVAPAIVLSLIEPGSELTGIQELDLLLLLIHGTIFLTAPIASFILAHGNHLAPSLIIAMGASATVMSSPVFTDLFPSDGGLIPPIISILILVPFVLVLRNKKWQLNPGSSRNMWAGLMATSILMFSGGTLIPALNGFATTDECTNLASAEICASNYLGWGALAVVAMAIGWAWPKGRHIVEELADDMLRAARRI
;
A
#
# COMPACT_ATOMS: atom_id res chain seq x y z
N MET A 1 25.98 3.75 4.57
CA MET A 1 25.89 2.73 3.50
C MET A 1 24.44 2.48 3.07
N SER A 2 23.44 2.58 3.97
CA SER A 2 22.01 2.55 3.63
C SER A 2 21.48 3.83 2.95
N GLU A 3 22.07 4.99 3.28
CA GLU A 3 21.68 6.30 2.72
C GLU A 3 21.82 6.34 1.20
N PHE A 4 22.91 5.78 0.65
CA PHE A 4 23.14 5.73 -0.79
C PHE A 4 22.14 4.86 -1.55
N ILE A 5 21.63 3.76 -0.98
CA ILE A 5 20.72 2.85 -1.68
C ILE A 5 19.34 3.49 -1.86
N ILE A 6 18.89 4.24 -0.85
CA ILE A 6 17.59 4.92 -0.90
C ILE A 6 17.67 6.12 -1.84
N THR A 7 18.76 6.90 -1.78
CA THR A 7 18.92 8.05 -2.69
C THR A 7 19.01 7.59 -4.14
N ASP A 8 19.76 6.53 -4.43
CA ASP A 8 19.93 5.98 -5.79
C ASP A 8 18.61 5.39 -6.32
N ALA A 9 17.86 4.66 -5.48
CA ALA A 9 16.53 4.18 -5.87
C ALA A 9 15.51 5.31 -6.03
N VAL A 10 15.62 6.40 -5.27
CA VAL A 10 14.75 7.58 -5.43
C VAL A 10 15.13 8.37 -6.67
N GLU A 11 16.42 8.49 -6.98
CA GLU A 11 16.94 9.15 -8.17
C GLU A 11 16.56 8.37 -9.42
N GLU A 12 16.75 7.04 -9.46
CA GLU A 12 16.31 6.18 -10.56
C GLU A 12 14.78 6.19 -10.74
N PHE A 13 14.03 6.40 -9.66
CA PHE A 13 12.58 6.62 -9.75
C PHE A 13 12.26 7.95 -10.45
N PHE A 14 12.87 9.05 -10.04
CA PHE A 14 12.61 10.39 -10.60
C PHE A 14 13.18 10.60 -12.00
N ASP A 15 14.27 9.91 -12.36
CA ASP A 15 14.89 9.92 -13.70
C ASP A 15 14.15 9.06 -14.72
N ASP A 16 13.15 8.27 -14.31
CA ASP A 16 12.33 7.49 -15.24
C ASP A 16 11.52 8.47 -16.11
N ASP A 17 11.80 8.49 -17.42
CA ASP A 17 11.15 9.38 -18.42
C ASP A 17 9.62 9.37 -18.31
N ALA A 18 9.04 8.26 -17.81
CA ALA A 18 7.61 8.12 -17.55
C ALA A 18 7.09 9.08 -16.45
N ILE A 19 7.87 9.35 -15.40
CA ILE A 19 7.50 10.25 -14.30
C ILE A 19 7.55 11.70 -14.76
N GLN A 20 8.67 12.09 -15.38
CA GLN A 20 8.85 13.47 -15.83
C GLN A 20 7.80 13.85 -16.87
N ARG A 21 7.50 12.93 -17.80
CA ARG A 21 6.42 13.09 -18.77
C ARG A 21 5.05 13.20 -18.11
N ASP A 22 4.71 12.37 -17.12
CA ASP A 22 3.41 12.42 -16.43
C ASP A 22 3.27 13.69 -15.57
N LEU A 23 4.37 14.20 -15.00
CA LEU A 23 4.39 15.46 -14.26
C LEU A 23 4.17 16.67 -15.19
N ASP A 24 4.80 16.66 -16.36
CA ASP A 24 4.67 17.73 -17.36
C ASP A 24 3.30 17.71 -18.07
N GLU A 25 2.79 16.52 -18.40
CA GLU A 25 1.50 16.35 -19.10
C GLU A 25 0.30 16.47 -18.13
N HIS A 26 0.44 16.08 -16.86
CA HIS A 26 -0.68 15.96 -15.91
C HIS A 26 -0.39 16.47 -14.47
N PRO A 27 0.06 17.72 -14.28
CA PRO A 27 0.46 18.25 -12.97
C PRO A 27 -0.68 18.30 -11.93
N LEU A 28 -1.94 18.41 -12.39
CA LEU A 28 -3.11 18.42 -11.50
C LEU A 28 -3.33 17.06 -10.81
N THR A 29 -3.00 15.95 -11.46
CA THR A 29 -3.15 14.61 -10.87
C THR A 29 -2.16 14.39 -9.72
N TRP A 30 -0.94 14.91 -9.90
CA TRP A 30 0.08 14.98 -8.86
C TRP A 30 -0.32 15.87 -7.69
N GLY A 31 -0.82 17.08 -7.98
CA GLY A 31 -1.34 17.98 -6.96
C GLY A 31 -2.47 17.35 -6.14
N LEU A 32 -3.41 16.65 -6.80
CA LEU A 32 -4.50 15.94 -6.12
C LEU A 32 -4.01 14.74 -5.29
N ALA A 33 -3.04 13.97 -5.80
CA ALA A 33 -2.44 12.87 -5.05
C ALA A 33 -1.72 13.37 -3.79
N LEU A 34 -0.96 14.45 -3.90
CA LEU A 34 -0.31 15.08 -2.76
C LEU A 34 -1.31 15.71 -1.80
N LEU A 35 -2.37 16.36 -2.29
CA LEU A 35 -3.43 16.93 -1.45
C LEU A 35 -4.18 15.83 -0.68
N LEU A 36 -4.35 14.65 -1.26
CA LEU A 36 -5.00 13.52 -0.61
C LEU A 36 -4.13 12.94 0.51
N VAL A 37 -2.83 12.80 0.28
CA VAL A 37 -1.91 12.09 1.17
C VAL A 37 -1.27 13.01 2.22
N ALA A 38 -0.84 14.20 1.84
CA ALA A 38 -0.05 15.09 2.67
C ALA A 38 -0.72 15.45 4.00
N PRO A 39 -2.03 15.76 4.07
CA PRO A 39 -2.68 16.10 5.34
C PRO A 39 -2.55 14.98 6.38
N ALA A 40 -2.72 13.71 5.99
CA ALA A 40 -2.63 12.62 6.95
C ALA A 40 -1.19 12.26 7.32
N ILE A 41 -0.24 12.38 6.40
CA ILE A 41 1.18 12.22 6.76
C ILE A 41 1.58 13.30 7.76
N VAL A 42 1.22 14.57 7.50
CA VAL A 42 1.53 15.68 8.41
C VAL A 42 0.88 15.45 9.77
N LEU A 43 -0.39 15.04 9.81
CA LEU A 43 -1.08 14.73 11.07
C LEU A 43 -0.49 13.52 11.79
N SER A 44 0.01 12.51 11.06
CA SER A 44 0.72 11.36 11.64
C SER A 44 2.09 11.72 12.23
N LEU A 45 2.72 12.79 11.73
CA LEU A 45 4.03 13.28 12.22
C LEU A 45 3.89 14.24 13.41
N ILE A 46 2.70 14.77 13.65
CA ILE A 46 2.43 15.58 14.84
C ILE A 46 2.28 14.60 16.01
N GLU A 47 3.32 14.47 16.83
CA GLU A 47 3.28 13.67 18.05
C GLU A 47 2.08 14.10 18.91
N PRO A 48 1.32 13.14 19.51
CA PRO A 48 0.33 13.46 20.53
C PRO A 48 1.05 13.89 21.82
N GLY A 49 1.57 15.12 21.81
CA GLY A 49 2.31 15.75 22.90
C GLY A 49 1.41 16.67 23.74
N SER A 50 0.80 16.08 24.75
CA SER A 50 0.38 16.64 26.06
C SER A 50 -0.48 17.91 26.20
N GLU A 51 -0.82 18.67 25.15
CA GLU A 51 -1.74 19.84 25.31
C GLU A 51 -2.90 19.93 24.30
N LEU A 52 -2.93 19.11 23.24
CA LEU A 52 -4.05 19.09 22.27
C LEU A 52 -5.06 17.95 22.48
N THR A 53 -4.78 17.00 23.36
CA THR A 53 -5.62 15.82 23.65
C THR A 53 -6.90 16.13 24.45
N GLY A 54 -7.23 17.40 24.65
CA GLY A 54 -8.46 17.86 25.30
C GLY A 54 -9.53 18.39 24.34
N ILE A 55 -9.22 18.49 23.05
CA ILE A 55 -10.13 19.05 22.05
C ILE A 55 -10.75 17.89 21.27
N GLN A 56 -11.96 17.50 21.67
CA GLN A 56 -12.76 16.43 21.05
C GLN A 56 -12.94 16.61 19.53
N GLU A 57 -12.84 17.85 19.04
CA GLU A 57 -12.89 18.19 17.61
C GLU A 57 -11.63 17.76 16.84
N LEU A 58 -10.46 17.72 17.49
CA LEU A 58 -9.22 17.30 16.85
C LEU A 58 -9.19 15.79 16.64
N ASP A 59 -9.64 15.01 17.61
CA ASP A 59 -9.76 13.54 17.49
C ASP A 59 -10.75 13.17 16.39
N LEU A 60 -11.88 13.88 16.29
CA LEU A 60 -12.85 13.70 15.21
C LEU A 60 -12.25 14.03 13.84
N LEU A 61 -11.47 15.10 13.74
CA LEU A 61 -10.79 15.50 12.51
C LEU A 61 -9.68 14.51 12.12
N LEU A 62 -8.95 13.98 13.09
CA LEU A 62 -7.93 12.95 12.89
C LEU A 62 -8.55 11.65 12.37
N LEU A 63 -9.64 11.22 13.00
CA LEU A 63 -10.43 10.06 12.59
C LEU A 63 -11.01 10.24 11.19
N LEU A 64 -11.54 11.43 10.88
CA LEU A 64 -12.11 11.75 9.58
C LEU A 64 -11.04 11.72 8.48
N ILE A 65 -9.89 12.36 8.68
CA ILE A 65 -8.84 12.46 7.65
C ILE A 65 -8.17 11.10 7.40
N HIS A 66 -7.79 10.37 8.46
CA HIS A 66 -7.19 9.06 8.27
C HIS A 66 -8.22 8.02 7.79
N GLY A 67 -9.46 8.09 8.28
CA GLY A 67 -10.54 7.19 7.86
C GLY A 67 -10.95 7.39 6.40
N THR A 68 -10.98 8.64 5.93
CA THR A 68 -11.24 8.95 4.52
C THR A 68 -10.12 8.42 3.62
N ILE A 69 -8.85 8.55 4.00
CA ILE A 69 -7.73 8.01 3.22
C ILE A 69 -7.76 6.49 3.17
N PHE A 70 -8.04 5.83 4.30
CA PHE A 70 -8.19 4.38 4.36
C PHE A 70 -9.21 3.86 3.31
N LEU A 71 -10.34 4.54 3.16
CA LEU A 71 -11.40 4.16 2.20
C LEU A 71 -11.11 4.60 0.76
N THR A 72 -10.62 5.82 0.58
CA THR A 72 -10.53 6.47 -0.74
C THR A 72 -9.22 6.18 -1.46
N ALA A 73 -8.11 5.94 -0.75
CA ALA A 73 -6.81 5.76 -1.36
C ALA A 73 -6.70 4.55 -2.31
N PRO A 74 -7.22 3.34 -1.98
CA PRO A 74 -7.16 2.22 -2.91
C PRO A 74 -8.00 2.46 -4.18
N ILE A 75 -9.15 3.12 -4.04
CA ILE A 75 -10.04 3.45 -5.15
C ILE A 75 -9.39 4.52 -6.03
N ALA A 76 -8.85 5.58 -5.43
CA ALA A 76 -8.16 6.65 -6.15
C ALA A 76 -6.91 6.12 -6.88
N SER A 77 -6.13 5.27 -6.21
CA SER A 77 -4.98 4.57 -6.81
C SER A 77 -5.39 3.72 -8.02
N PHE A 78 -6.52 3.02 -7.94
CA PHE A 78 -7.07 2.23 -9.03
C PHE A 78 -7.54 3.05 -10.23
N ILE A 79 -8.25 4.16 -9.98
CA ILE A 79 -8.74 5.06 -11.02
C ILE A 79 -7.56 5.72 -11.75
N LEU A 80 -6.57 6.23 -10.99
CA LEU A 80 -5.38 6.85 -11.57
C LEU A 80 -4.53 5.86 -12.36
N ALA A 81 -4.37 4.64 -11.85
CA ALA A 81 -3.70 3.57 -12.60
C ALA A 81 -4.45 3.22 -13.89
N HIS A 82 -5.79 3.22 -13.91
CA HIS A 82 -6.55 3.03 -15.16
C HIS A 82 -6.36 4.17 -16.15
N GLY A 83 -6.10 5.38 -15.67
CA GLY A 83 -5.75 6.55 -16.50
C GLY A 83 -4.30 6.60 -16.97
N ASN A 84 -3.48 5.57 -16.71
CA ASN A 84 -2.03 5.54 -16.93
C ASN A 84 -1.21 6.54 -16.09
N HIS A 85 -1.79 7.12 -15.03
CA HIS A 85 -1.07 7.96 -14.06
C HIS A 85 -0.45 7.09 -12.97
N LEU A 86 0.66 6.42 -13.32
CA LEU A 86 1.32 5.42 -12.47
C LEU A 86 1.99 6.00 -11.23
N ALA A 87 2.62 7.18 -11.38
CA ALA A 87 3.36 7.81 -10.31
C ALA A 87 2.45 8.39 -9.21
N PRO A 88 1.39 9.16 -9.53
CA PRO A 88 0.39 9.58 -8.54
C PRO A 88 -0.27 8.39 -7.82
N SER A 89 -0.56 7.31 -8.57
CA SER A 89 -1.14 6.09 -8.00
C SER A 89 -0.24 5.43 -6.95
N LEU A 90 1.07 5.39 -7.19
CA LEU A 90 2.05 4.85 -6.23
C LEU A 90 2.20 5.75 -5.00
N ILE A 91 2.24 7.07 -5.18
CA ILE A 91 2.32 8.02 -4.06
C ILE A 91 1.13 7.84 -3.13
N ILE A 92 -0.08 7.68 -3.67
CA ILE A 92 -1.29 7.41 -2.89
C ILE A 92 -1.19 6.07 -2.16
N ALA A 93 -0.72 5.01 -2.83
CA ALA A 93 -0.58 3.71 -2.20
C ALA A 93 0.45 3.72 -1.05
N MET A 94 1.62 4.31 -1.27
CA MET A 94 2.68 4.43 -0.26
C MET A 94 2.25 5.33 0.90
N GLY A 95 1.66 6.49 0.59
CA GLY A 95 1.15 7.43 1.57
C GLY A 95 0.07 6.82 2.47
N ALA A 96 -0.93 6.16 1.87
CA ALA A 96 -1.98 5.47 2.61
C ALA A 96 -1.40 4.36 3.50
N SER A 97 -0.44 3.60 2.99
CA SER A 97 0.24 2.55 3.76
C SER A 97 0.97 3.12 4.97
N ALA A 98 1.68 4.24 4.79
CA ALA A 98 2.36 4.93 5.89
C ALA A 98 1.37 5.43 6.94
N THR A 99 0.28 6.08 6.52
CA THR A 99 -0.74 6.64 7.45
C THR A 99 -1.48 5.58 8.25
N VAL A 100 -1.74 4.41 7.65
CA VAL A 100 -2.38 3.29 8.34
C VAL A 100 -1.41 2.64 9.34
N MET A 101 -0.12 2.56 8.99
CA MET A 101 0.89 2.02 9.90
C MET A 101 1.20 2.94 11.08
N SER A 102 1.08 4.26 10.92
CA SER A 102 1.35 5.25 11.96
C SER A 102 0.17 5.50 12.90
N SER A 103 -1.04 5.05 12.55
CA SER A 103 -2.26 5.46 13.24
C SER A 103 -3.19 4.29 13.60
N PRO A 104 -3.77 4.26 14.82
CA PRO A 104 -4.75 3.25 15.24
C PRO A 104 -6.14 3.43 14.61
N VAL A 105 -6.28 4.31 13.61
CA VAL A 105 -7.54 4.66 12.96
C VAL A 105 -8.36 3.45 12.51
N PHE A 106 -7.71 2.36 12.07
CA PHE A 106 -8.44 1.15 11.72
C PHE A 106 -9.21 0.56 12.91
N THR A 107 -8.56 0.42 14.07
CA THR A 107 -9.21 -0.09 15.28
C THR A 107 -10.25 0.88 15.85
N ASP A 108 -10.09 2.17 15.59
CA ASP A 108 -11.05 3.20 16.02
C ASP A 108 -12.30 3.24 15.13
N LEU A 109 -12.16 3.00 13.82
CA LEU A 109 -13.30 2.87 12.89
C LEU A 109 -14.04 1.54 13.06
N PHE A 110 -13.32 0.48 13.39
CA PHE A 110 -13.84 -0.88 13.49
C PHE A 110 -13.50 -1.49 14.84
N PRO A 111 -14.24 -1.14 15.91
CA PRO A 111 -14.05 -1.75 17.22
C PRO A 111 -14.26 -3.26 17.17
N SER A 112 -13.59 -3.99 18.07
CA SER A 112 -13.50 -5.46 18.12
C SER A 112 -14.84 -6.20 18.15
N ASP A 113 -15.92 -5.51 18.51
CA ASP A 113 -17.28 -6.06 18.57
C ASP A 113 -17.90 -6.28 17.19
N GLY A 114 -17.24 -5.84 16.12
CA GLY A 114 -17.72 -5.95 14.73
C GLY A 114 -17.69 -7.35 14.12
N GLY A 115 -17.24 -8.37 14.85
CA GLY A 115 -17.23 -9.77 14.39
C GLY A 115 -16.45 -9.93 13.09
N LEU A 116 -17.03 -10.63 12.11
CA LEU A 116 -16.38 -10.93 10.82
C LEU A 116 -16.34 -9.73 9.83
N ILE A 117 -16.97 -8.60 10.15
CA ILE A 117 -17.10 -7.43 9.26
C ILE A 117 -15.74 -6.74 8.99
N PRO A 118 -14.91 -6.42 10.01
CA PRO A 118 -13.65 -5.71 9.78
C PRO A 118 -12.64 -6.49 8.91
N PRO A 119 -12.48 -7.82 9.07
CA PRO A 119 -11.67 -8.63 8.15
C PRO A 119 -12.19 -8.61 6.70
N ILE A 120 -13.51 -8.63 6.48
CA ILE A 120 -14.07 -8.56 5.12
C ILE A 120 -13.75 -7.20 4.49
N ILE A 121 -13.98 -6.11 5.21
CA ILE A 121 -13.76 -4.75 4.70
C ILE A 121 -12.29 -4.54 4.34
N SER A 122 -11.36 -4.95 5.21
CA SER A 122 -9.92 -4.86 4.93
C SER A 122 -9.50 -5.66 3.69
N ILE A 123 -10.05 -6.87 3.48
CA ILE A 123 -9.80 -7.64 2.25
C ILE A 123 -10.37 -6.92 1.01
N LEU A 124 -11.61 -6.41 1.08
CA LEU A 124 -12.25 -5.72 -0.05
C LEU A 124 -11.47 -4.46 -0.47
N ILE A 125 -10.94 -3.73 0.50
CA ILE A 125 -10.14 -2.50 0.29
C ILE A 125 -8.77 -2.81 -0.31
N LEU A 126 -8.22 -4.02 -0.11
CA LEU A 126 -6.99 -4.48 -0.75
C LEU A 126 -7.16 -4.84 -2.24
N VAL A 127 -8.37 -5.23 -2.66
CA VAL A 127 -8.64 -5.67 -4.05
C VAL A 127 -8.24 -4.62 -5.10
N PRO A 128 -8.61 -3.34 -4.98
CA PRO A 128 -8.17 -2.30 -5.90
C PRO A 128 -6.65 -2.25 -6.09
N PHE A 129 -5.87 -2.31 -5.00
CA PHE A 129 -4.41 -2.28 -5.11
C PHE A 129 -3.84 -3.51 -5.83
N VAL A 130 -4.37 -4.70 -5.54
CA VAL A 130 -3.95 -5.94 -6.24
C VAL A 130 -4.29 -5.86 -7.74
N LEU A 131 -5.43 -5.27 -8.10
CA LEU A 131 -5.79 -5.05 -9.50
C LEU A 131 -4.86 -4.03 -10.19
N VAL A 132 -4.42 -2.99 -9.49
CA VAL A 132 -3.39 -2.06 -10.00
C VAL A 132 -2.11 -2.81 -10.33
N LEU A 133 -1.64 -3.67 -9.42
CA LEU A 133 -0.43 -4.47 -9.62
C LEU A 133 -0.57 -5.41 -10.82
N ARG A 134 -1.75 -6.02 -11.01
CA ARG A 134 -2.06 -6.90 -12.15
C ARG A 134 -2.06 -6.17 -13.50
N ASN A 135 -2.56 -4.94 -13.52
CA ASN A 135 -2.66 -4.15 -14.75
C ASN A 135 -1.32 -3.58 -15.22
N LYS A 136 -0.29 -3.52 -14.35
CA LYS A 136 1.04 -3.00 -14.69
C LYS A 136 1.72 -3.71 -15.86
N LYS A 137 1.38 -4.97 -16.13
CA LYS A 137 1.92 -5.70 -17.30
C LYS A 137 1.59 -5.03 -18.64
N TRP A 138 0.56 -4.19 -18.69
CA TRP A 138 0.10 -3.50 -19.90
C TRP A 138 0.53 -2.03 -19.95
N GLN A 139 0.99 -1.47 -18.83
CA GLN A 139 1.20 -0.03 -18.68
C GLN A 139 2.69 0.35 -18.74
N LEU A 140 3.59 -0.59 -18.45
CA LEU A 140 5.03 -0.36 -18.48
C LEU A 140 5.69 -1.31 -19.48
N ASN A 141 6.65 -0.77 -20.23
CA ASN A 141 7.54 -1.57 -21.06
C ASN A 141 8.28 -2.61 -20.19
N PRO A 142 8.60 -3.79 -20.72
CA PRO A 142 9.46 -4.74 -20.02
C PRO A 142 10.82 -4.09 -19.71
N GLY A 143 11.34 -4.32 -18.49
CA GLY A 143 12.58 -3.71 -17.99
C GLY A 143 12.70 -3.67 -16.47
N SER A 144 13.80 -3.07 -15.96
CA SER A 144 14.07 -2.89 -14.52
C SER A 144 13.01 -2.02 -13.83
N SER A 145 12.60 -0.94 -14.49
CA SER A 145 11.59 0.00 -13.99
C SER A 145 10.29 -0.74 -13.64
N ARG A 146 9.79 -1.62 -14.51
CA ARG A 146 8.56 -2.40 -14.22
C ARG A 146 8.68 -3.24 -12.95
N ASN A 147 9.83 -3.84 -12.69
CA ASN A 147 10.05 -4.65 -11.48
C ASN A 147 10.15 -3.76 -10.24
N MET A 148 10.81 -2.61 -10.33
CA MET A 148 10.87 -1.62 -9.26
C MET A 148 9.47 -1.08 -8.91
N TRP A 149 8.70 -0.67 -9.92
CA TRP A 149 7.33 -0.21 -9.80
C TRP A 149 6.37 -1.27 -9.23
N ALA A 150 6.55 -2.53 -9.59
CA ALA A 150 5.79 -3.65 -9.04
C ALA A 150 6.21 -3.96 -7.60
N GLY A 151 7.51 -3.86 -7.30
CA GLY A 151 8.07 -4.05 -5.95
C GLY A 151 7.61 -2.99 -4.96
N LEU A 152 7.62 -1.71 -5.36
CA LEU A 152 7.12 -0.62 -4.53
C LEU A 152 5.61 -0.77 -4.25
N MET A 153 4.82 -1.12 -5.27
CA MET A 153 3.39 -1.40 -5.08
C MET A 153 3.13 -2.64 -4.20
N ALA A 154 3.90 -3.71 -4.39
CA ALA A 154 3.78 -4.92 -3.56
C ALA A 154 4.11 -4.61 -2.09
N THR A 155 5.15 -3.81 -1.86
CA THR A 155 5.54 -3.39 -0.52
C THR A 155 4.47 -2.53 0.13
N SER A 156 3.90 -1.57 -0.58
CA SER A 156 2.78 -0.78 -0.06
C SER A 156 1.56 -1.65 0.25
N ILE A 157 1.19 -2.61 -0.62
CA ILE A 157 0.08 -3.55 -0.34
C ILE A 157 0.34 -4.34 0.94
N LEU A 158 1.56 -4.85 1.13
CA LEU A 158 1.91 -5.58 2.35
C LEU A 158 1.84 -4.69 3.59
N MET A 159 2.38 -3.48 3.53
CA MET A 159 2.34 -2.54 4.66
C MET A 159 0.90 -2.12 5.00
N PHE A 160 0.09 -1.80 3.99
CA PHE A 160 -1.32 -1.50 4.17
C PHE A 160 -2.09 -2.68 4.77
N SER A 161 -1.81 -3.91 4.32
CA SER A 161 -2.41 -5.11 4.90
C SER A 161 -1.94 -5.35 6.34
N GLY A 162 -0.69 -5.02 6.67
CA GLY A 162 -0.17 -5.10 8.03
C GLY A 162 -0.92 -4.18 9.00
N GLY A 163 -1.16 -2.95 8.59
CA GLY A 163 -1.87 -1.96 9.41
C GLY A 163 -3.40 -2.13 9.47
N THR A 164 -4.00 -2.99 8.63
CA THR A 164 -5.47 -3.15 8.55
C THR A 164 -5.91 -4.58 8.87
N LEU A 165 -5.35 -5.57 8.18
CA LEU A 165 -5.79 -6.96 8.24
C LEU A 165 -5.34 -7.65 9.53
N ILE A 166 -4.14 -7.34 10.03
CA ILE A 166 -3.66 -7.85 11.32
C ILE A 166 -4.54 -7.37 12.48
N PRO A 167 -4.77 -6.05 12.67
CA PRO A 167 -5.64 -5.59 13.75
C PRO A 167 -7.10 -6.06 13.56
N ALA A 168 -7.61 -6.16 12.33
CA ALA A 168 -8.94 -6.72 12.07
C ALA A 168 -9.10 -8.15 12.56
N LEU A 169 -8.12 -9.01 12.24
CA LEU A 169 -8.17 -10.42 12.60
C LEU A 169 -7.88 -10.64 14.07
N ASN A 170 -6.99 -9.84 14.68
CA ASN A 170 -6.78 -9.87 16.12
C ASN A 170 -8.04 -9.43 16.87
N GLY A 171 -8.77 -8.43 16.37
CA GLY A 171 -10.08 -8.03 16.90
C GLY A 171 -11.10 -9.17 16.80
N PHE A 172 -11.26 -9.76 15.61
CA PHE A 172 -12.15 -10.91 15.39
C PHE A 172 -11.82 -12.09 16.30
N ALA A 173 -10.54 -12.35 16.54
CA ALA A 173 -10.07 -13.48 17.33
C ALA A 173 -10.55 -13.45 18.80
N THR A 174 -10.90 -12.25 19.30
CA THR A 174 -11.44 -12.05 20.66
C THR A 174 -12.97 -12.22 20.74
N THR A 175 -13.65 -12.39 19.61
CA THR A 175 -15.11 -12.51 19.56
C THR A 175 -15.57 -13.95 19.73
N ASP A 176 -16.77 -14.14 20.29
CA ASP A 176 -17.41 -15.46 20.40
C ASP A 176 -17.63 -16.10 19.01
N GLU A 177 -17.77 -15.30 17.95
CA GLU A 177 -17.89 -15.79 16.56
C GLU A 177 -16.66 -16.59 16.12
N CYS A 178 -15.44 -16.19 16.54
CA CYS A 178 -14.23 -16.93 16.19
C CYS A 178 -14.25 -18.33 16.81
N THR A 179 -14.62 -18.46 18.08
CA THR A 179 -14.68 -19.75 18.78
C THR A 179 -15.72 -20.71 18.20
N ASN A 180 -16.75 -20.17 17.55
CA ASN A 180 -17.78 -20.96 16.84
C ASN A 180 -17.33 -21.40 15.44
N LEU A 181 -16.49 -20.61 14.77
CA LEU A 181 -16.05 -20.85 13.39
C LEU A 181 -14.72 -21.60 13.30
N ALA A 182 -13.85 -21.45 14.29
CA ALA A 182 -12.54 -22.06 14.40
C ALA A 182 -12.28 -22.55 15.83
N SER A 183 -11.32 -23.46 16.01
CA SER A 183 -10.94 -23.93 17.35
C SER A 183 -10.37 -22.79 18.19
N ALA A 184 -10.68 -22.77 19.49
CA ALA A 184 -10.20 -21.75 20.44
C ALA A 184 -8.67 -21.53 20.41
N GLU A 185 -7.88 -22.54 20.06
CA GLU A 185 -6.42 -22.46 19.92
C GLU A 185 -5.95 -21.63 18.71
N ILE A 186 -6.74 -21.62 17.62
CA ILE A 186 -6.49 -20.79 16.44
C ILE A 186 -6.89 -19.34 16.72
N CYS A 187 -7.99 -19.13 17.44
CA CYS A 187 -8.44 -17.80 17.87
C CYS A 187 -7.56 -17.19 18.98
N ALA A 188 -6.98 -18.00 19.87
CA ALA A 188 -6.07 -17.50 20.91
C ALA A 188 -4.69 -17.10 20.37
N SER A 189 -4.39 -17.38 19.10
CA SER A 189 -3.07 -17.16 18.52
C SER A 189 -3.06 -16.06 17.46
N ASN A 190 -1.99 -15.27 17.45
CA ASN A 190 -1.67 -14.31 16.40
C ASN A 190 -1.47 -14.97 15.00
N TYR A 191 -1.53 -16.31 14.90
CA TYR A 191 -1.41 -17.03 13.62
C TYR A 191 -2.42 -16.59 12.57
N LEU A 192 -3.63 -16.15 12.95
CA LEU A 192 -4.63 -15.67 12.00
C LEU A 192 -4.16 -14.39 11.28
N GLY A 193 -3.64 -13.41 12.02
CA GLY A 193 -3.13 -12.16 11.46
C GLY A 193 -1.93 -12.39 10.52
N TRP A 194 -0.94 -13.18 10.96
CA TRP A 194 0.24 -13.48 10.15
C TRP A 194 -0.05 -14.40 8.96
N GLY A 195 -0.98 -15.36 9.13
CA GLY A 195 -1.44 -16.22 8.05
C GLY A 195 -2.14 -15.43 6.94
N ALA A 196 -2.86 -14.37 7.29
CA ALA A 196 -3.49 -13.50 6.31
C ALA A 196 -2.47 -12.72 5.47
N LEU A 197 -1.33 -12.30 6.03
CA LEU A 197 -0.24 -11.73 5.24
C LEU A 197 0.30 -12.72 4.20
N ALA A 198 0.37 -14.02 4.54
CA ALA A 198 0.78 -15.04 3.57
C ALA A 198 -0.22 -15.13 2.39
N VAL A 199 -1.52 -15.02 2.66
CA VAL A 199 -2.56 -14.96 1.61
C VAL A 199 -2.40 -13.71 0.74
N VAL A 200 -2.12 -12.55 1.35
CA VAL A 200 -1.83 -11.31 0.61
C VAL A 200 -0.58 -11.46 -0.26
N ALA A 201 0.49 -12.07 0.27
CA ALA A 201 1.70 -12.37 -0.51
C ALA A 201 1.42 -13.29 -1.70
N MET A 202 0.55 -14.30 -1.54
CA MET A 202 0.11 -15.14 -2.66
C MET A 202 -0.71 -14.34 -3.68
N ALA A 203 -1.59 -13.44 -3.24
CA ALA A 203 -2.37 -12.57 -4.12
C ALA A 203 -1.46 -11.61 -4.93
N ILE A 204 -0.42 -11.06 -4.30
CA ILE A 204 0.62 -10.28 -4.97
C ILE A 204 1.36 -11.15 -5.99
N GLY A 205 1.77 -12.36 -5.62
CA GLY A 205 2.45 -13.29 -6.53
C GLY A 205 1.59 -13.68 -7.74
N TRP A 206 0.27 -13.80 -7.56
CA TRP A 206 -0.67 -14.02 -8.66
C TRP A 206 -0.81 -12.79 -9.56
N ALA A 207 -0.86 -11.60 -8.98
CA ALA A 207 -0.96 -10.34 -9.71
C ALA A 207 0.37 -9.92 -10.36
N TRP A 208 1.50 -10.51 -9.95
CA TRP A 208 2.84 -10.13 -10.39
C TRP A 208 2.95 -10.12 -11.93
N PRO A 209 3.56 -9.07 -12.54
CA PRO A 209 3.73 -9.01 -13.99
C PRO A 209 4.63 -10.14 -14.49
N LYS A 210 4.02 -11.20 -15.04
CA LYS A 210 4.73 -12.31 -15.67
C LYS A 210 5.23 -11.90 -17.05
N GLY A 211 6.51 -11.53 -17.15
CA GLY A 211 7.17 -11.18 -18.42
C GLY A 211 7.92 -12.36 -19.03
N ARG A 212 7.54 -12.77 -20.24
CA ARG A 212 8.26 -13.79 -21.04
C ARG A 212 9.65 -13.33 -21.52
N HIS A 213 9.97 -12.03 -21.42
CA HIS A 213 11.22 -11.42 -21.89
C HIS A 213 12.25 -11.08 -20.80
N ILE A 214 11.96 -11.32 -19.51
CA ILE A 214 12.91 -10.98 -18.42
C ILE A 214 14.23 -11.74 -18.59
N VAL A 215 14.21 -12.94 -19.15
CA VAL A 215 15.43 -13.75 -19.37
C VAL A 215 16.24 -13.26 -20.56
N GLU A 216 15.58 -12.77 -21.62
CA GLU A 216 16.27 -12.23 -22.80
C GLU A 216 16.80 -10.81 -22.52
N GLU A 217 16.00 -10.00 -21.81
CA GLU A 217 16.35 -8.73 -21.15
C GLU A 217 17.68 -8.80 -20.39
N LEU A 218 17.69 -9.65 -19.36
CA LEU A 218 18.81 -9.83 -18.45
C LEU A 218 20.00 -10.49 -19.14
N ALA A 219 19.76 -11.41 -20.08
CA ALA A 219 20.82 -12.03 -20.86
C ALA A 219 21.50 -11.02 -21.79
N ASP A 220 20.74 -10.15 -22.46
CA ASP A 220 21.30 -9.12 -23.35
C ASP A 220 22.07 -8.05 -22.56
N ASP A 221 21.61 -7.66 -21.37
CA ASP A 221 22.35 -6.72 -20.52
C ASP A 221 23.60 -7.35 -19.89
N MET A 222 23.55 -8.63 -19.48
CA MET A 222 24.77 -9.36 -19.08
C MET A 222 25.76 -9.52 -20.23
N LEU A 223 25.27 -9.78 -21.45
CA LEU A 223 26.11 -9.85 -22.65
C LEU A 223 26.73 -8.50 -23.02
N ARG A 224 26.00 -7.39 -22.85
CA ARG A 224 26.53 -6.04 -23.06
C ARG A 224 27.55 -5.64 -22.00
N ALA A 225 27.32 -6.00 -20.74
CA ALA A 225 28.29 -5.78 -19.66
C ALA A 225 29.57 -6.59 -19.86
N ALA A 226 29.46 -7.87 -20.27
CA ALA A 226 30.60 -8.72 -20.59
C ALA A 226 31.39 -8.23 -21.82
N ARG A 227 30.75 -7.51 -22.76
CA ARG A 227 31.41 -6.95 -23.95
C ARG A 227 32.17 -5.63 -23.67
N ARG A 228 32.02 -5.05 -22.47
CA ARG A 228 32.77 -3.84 -22.03
C ARG A 228 34.01 -4.16 -21.19
N ILE A 229 34.29 -5.44 -20.91
CA ILE A 229 35.52 -5.95 -20.28
C ILE A 229 36.42 -6.52 -21.36
#